data_AF-A0A022J6L3-F1
#
_entry.id   AF-A0A022J6L3-F1
#
_cell.length_a   1.000
_cell.length_b   1.000
_cell.length_c   1.000
_cell.angle_alpha   90.00
_cell.angle_beta   90.00
_cell.angle_gamma   90.00
#
_symmetry.space_group_name_H-M   'P 1'
#
loop_
_entity.id
_entity.type
_entity.pdbx_description
1 polymer ?
#
loop_
_entity_poly.entity_id
_entity_poly.type
_entity_poly.pdbx_seq_one_letter_code
_entity_poly.pdbx_strand_id
1 'polypeptide(L)'
;MNSILSAMNSIGILVRNYTSNRLQLSVNNTAISLDRLDEAHQTLLTETKNLIDFICQSLTLYANDQTQNIEAIAGSLKELAGAAEFLGSTTQQHALLQTAQFIQEQLEQSQPFNTDQIHCIFNVLAGIDMLVDNLKNKQPVLQSMFNVALSSSQQLQKKAA
;
A
#
# COMPACT_ATOMS: atom_id res chain seq x y z
N MET A 1 -2.77 5.92 37.07
CA MET A 1 -1.97 5.84 35.83
C MET A 1 -2.82 5.98 34.57
N ASN A 2 -4.02 5.38 34.52
CA ASN A 2 -4.95 5.50 33.37
C ASN A 2 -5.59 6.90 33.19
N SER A 3 -5.63 7.73 34.25
CA SER A 3 -6.24 9.06 34.21
C SER A 3 -5.44 10.08 33.38
N ILE A 4 -4.11 10.00 33.40
CA ILE A 4 -3.22 10.88 32.62
C ILE A 4 -3.28 10.53 31.14
N LEU A 5 -3.21 9.23 30.82
CA LEU A 5 -3.35 8.75 29.45
C LEU A 5 -4.71 9.12 28.84
N SER A 6 -5.79 8.93 29.62
CA SER A 6 -7.13 9.34 29.22
C SER A 6 -7.25 10.85 29.01
N ALA A 7 -6.65 11.67 29.88
CA ALA A 7 -6.63 13.12 29.74
C ALA A 7 -5.83 13.56 28.49
N MET A 8 -4.67 12.95 28.22
CA MET A 8 -3.87 13.23 27.01
C MET A 8 -4.64 12.86 25.74
N ASN A 9 -5.25 11.68 25.68
CA ASN A 9 -6.09 11.27 24.55
C ASN A 9 -7.29 12.20 24.38
N SER A 10 -7.91 12.65 25.47
CA SER A 10 -9.03 13.61 25.44
C SER A 10 -8.61 14.97 24.88
N ILE A 11 -7.44 15.48 25.27
CA ILE A 11 -6.87 16.72 24.72
C ILE A 11 -6.56 16.55 23.22
N GLY A 12 -5.95 15.43 22.83
CA GLY A 12 -5.64 15.15 21.43
C GLY A 12 -6.88 15.03 20.54
N ILE A 13 -7.94 14.36 21.02
CA ILE A 13 -9.25 14.30 20.36
C ILE A 13 -9.89 15.69 20.27
N LEU A 14 -9.77 16.50 21.31
CA LEU A 14 -10.29 17.87 21.31
C LEU A 14 -9.59 18.71 20.23
N VAL A 15 -8.26 18.74 20.21
CA VAL A 15 -7.46 19.45 19.19
C VAL A 15 -7.83 18.99 17.78
N ARG A 16 -8.00 17.68 17.60
CA ARG A 16 -8.44 17.05 16.36
C ARG A 16 -9.83 17.52 15.90
N ASN A 17 -10.81 17.58 16.80
CA ASN A 17 -12.14 18.13 16.47
C ASN A 17 -12.11 19.61 16.07
N TYR A 18 -11.12 20.38 16.55
CA TYR A 18 -10.93 21.79 16.22
C TYR A 18 -9.92 22.05 15.08
N THR A 19 -9.34 21.00 14.47
CA THR A 19 -8.51 21.10 13.26
C THR A 19 -9.16 20.32 12.11
N SER A 20 -9.19 20.89 10.89
CA SER A 20 -9.94 20.35 9.74
C SER A 20 -9.85 18.82 9.59
N ASN A 21 -11.04 18.20 9.59
CA ASN A 21 -11.35 16.79 9.87
C ASN A 21 -10.95 15.76 8.79
N ARG A 22 -10.17 16.13 7.77
CA ARG A 22 -10.15 15.36 6.51
C ARG A 22 -9.25 14.13 6.47
N LEU A 23 -8.30 13.97 7.40
CA LEU A 23 -7.43 12.77 7.48
C LEU A 23 -7.05 12.42 8.92
N GLN A 24 -8.03 12.35 9.81
CA GLN A 24 -7.78 11.93 11.19
C GLN A 24 -8.17 10.47 11.35
N LEU A 25 -7.21 9.63 11.75
CA LEU A 25 -7.41 8.21 12.03
C LEU A 25 -8.44 8.04 13.15
N SER A 26 -9.43 7.18 12.95
CA SER A 26 -10.42 6.86 13.99
C SER A 26 -9.74 6.10 15.12
N VAL A 27 -9.69 6.68 16.31
CA VAL A 27 -9.07 6.03 17.47
C VAL A 27 -10.13 5.23 18.22
N ASN A 28 -10.14 3.91 18.00
CA ASN A 28 -11.10 3.01 18.66
C ASN A 28 -10.59 2.52 20.02
N ASN A 29 -9.30 2.65 20.31
CA ASN A 29 -8.69 2.14 21.54
C ASN A 29 -8.02 3.27 22.34
N THR A 30 -8.64 3.65 23.46
CA THR A 30 -8.15 4.71 24.37
C THR A 30 -7.04 4.26 25.30
N ALA A 31 -6.61 2.98 25.25
CA ALA A 31 -5.49 2.45 26.03
C ALA A 31 -4.13 2.70 25.37
N ILE A 32 -4.09 3.25 24.14
CA ILE A 32 -2.89 3.62 23.41
C ILE A 32 -2.85 5.15 23.30
N SER A 33 -1.68 5.76 23.49
CA SER A 33 -1.49 7.21 23.31
C SER A 33 -1.73 7.60 21.86
N LEU A 34 -2.52 8.65 21.63
CA LEU A 34 -2.78 9.21 20.30
C LEU A 34 -1.47 9.49 19.53
N ASP A 35 -0.48 10.08 20.19
CA ASP A 35 0.82 10.41 19.59
C ASP A 35 1.56 9.18 19.08
N ARG A 36 1.49 8.05 19.81
CA ARG A 36 2.12 6.80 19.38
C ARG A 36 1.42 6.18 18.17
N LEU A 37 0.11 6.37 18.07
CA LEU A 37 -0.66 5.91 16.91
C LEU A 37 -0.34 6.75 15.67
N ASP A 38 -0.17 8.05 15.83
CA ASP A 38 0.26 8.93 14.74
C ASP A 38 1.70 8.65 14.30
N GLU A 39 2.61 8.43 15.25
CA GLU A 39 3.98 8.02 14.97
C GLU A 39 4.02 6.69 14.21
N ALA A 40 3.30 5.67 14.69
CA ALA A 40 3.21 4.39 14.02
C ALA A 40 2.65 4.51 12.59
N HIS A 41 1.66 5.37 12.37
CA HIS A 41 1.11 5.60 11.04
C HIS A 41 2.10 6.33 10.12
N GLN A 42 2.85 7.31 10.62
CA GLN A 42 3.90 7.97 9.82
C GLN A 42 5.04 7.01 9.47
N THR A 43 5.44 6.15 10.42
CA THR A 43 6.42 5.09 10.18
C THR A 43 5.90 4.13 9.12
N LEU A 44 4.66 3.66 9.23
CA LEU A 44 4.04 2.77 8.24
C LEU A 44 4.01 3.41 6.84
N LEU A 45 3.60 4.68 6.71
CA LEU A 45 3.62 5.38 5.42
C LEU A 45 5.03 5.46 4.82
N THR A 46 6.03 5.69 5.66
CA THR A 46 7.43 5.78 5.24
C THR A 46 7.98 4.42 4.81
N GLU A 47 7.74 3.38 5.59
CA GLU A 47 8.13 2.00 5.28
C GLU A 47 7.43 1.50 4.01
N THR A 48 6.13 1.78 3.86
CA THR A 48 5.36 1.44 2.65
C THR A 48 5.97 2.10 1.41
N LYS A 49 6.35 3.39 1.50
CA LYS A 49 6.99 4.09 0.37
C LYS A 49 8.36 3.48 0.02
N ASN A 50 9.18 3.20 1.02
CA ASN A 50 10.48 2.55 0.81
C ASN A 50 10.33 1.17 0.15
N LEU A 51 9.31 0.40 0.55
CA LEU A 51 9.04 -0.91 -0.03
C LEU A 51 8.55 -0.80 -1.48
N ILE A 52 7.71 0.19 -1.79
CA ILE A 52 7.30 0.48 -3.17
C ILE A 52 8.53 0.83 -4.04
N ASP A 53 9.39 1.73 -3.56
CA ASP A 53 10.61 2.13 -4.27
C ASP A 53 11.53 0.93 -4.52
N PHE A 54 11.68 0.04 -3.53
CA PHE A 54 12.44 -1.20 -3.66
C PHE A 54 11.85 -2.13 -4.73
N ILE A 55 10.54 -2.33 -4.74
CA ILE A 55 9.88 -3.17 -5.75
C ILE A 55 10.02 -2.56 -7.14
N CYS A 56 9.80 -1.25 -7.29
CA CYS A 56 9.94 -0.55 -8.57
C CYS A 56 11.36 -0.66 -9.14
N GLN A 57 12.39 -0.50 -8.29
CA GLN A 57 13.78 -0.68 -8.71
C GLN A 57 14.06 -2.14 -9.09
N SER A 58 13.63 -3.09 -8.28
CA SER A 58 13.81 -4.52 -8.55
C SER A 58 13.12 -4.96 -9.85
N LEU A 59 11.91 -4.47 -10.10
CA LEU A 59 11.15 -4.75 -11.32
C LEU A 59 11.79 -4.08 -12.55
N THR A 60 12.36 -2.89 -12.40
CA THR A 60 13.11 -2.21 -13.46
C THR A 60 14.40 -2.96 -13.81
N LEU A 61 15.12 -3.47 -12.80
CA LEU A 61 16.30 -4.30 -13.02
C LEU A 61 15.92 -5.59 -13.74
N TYR A 62 14.82 -6.24 -13.34
CA TYR A 62 14.32 -7.43 -14.03
C TYR A 62 13.88 -7.16 -15.48
N ALA A 63 13.27 -5.99 -15.74
CA ALA A 63 12.88 -5.59 -17.10
C ALA A 63 14.09 -5.39 -18.03
N ASN A 64 15.24 -4.98 -17.47
CA ASN A 64 16.49 -4.84 -18.20
C ASN A 64 17.29 -6.15 -18.29
N ASP A 65 17.23 -6.99 -17.27
CA ASP A 65 17.94 -8.25 -17.16
C ASP A 65 17.06 -9.34 -16.51
N GLN A 66 16.56 -10.26 -17.34
CA GLN A 66 15.65 -11.33 -16.95
C GLN A 66 16.28 -12.40 -16.04
N THR A 67 17.57 -12.28 -15.71
CA THR A 67 18.28 -13.21 -14.81
C THR A 67 18.16 -12.84 -13.32
N GLN A 68 17.60 -11.67 -13.01
CA GLN A 68 17.45 -11.19 -11.64
C GLN A 68 16.40 -12.01 -10.85
N ASN A 69 16.66 -12.26 -9.57
CA ASN A 69 15.74 -13.00 -8.71
C ASN A 69 14.54 -12.11 -8.31
N ILE A 70 13.34 -12.58 -8.63
CA ILE A 70 12.05 -11.89 -8.51
C ILE A 70 11.19 -12.48 -7.38
N GLU A 71 11.65 -13.57 -6.74
CA GLU A 71 10.88 -14.30 -5.73
C GLU A 71 10.49 -13.42 -4.54
N ALA A 72 11.35 -12.47 -4.18
CA ALA A 72 11.10 -11.51 -3.09
C ALA A 72 9.97 -10.51 -3.41
N ILE A 73 9.65 -10.27 -4.69
CA ILE A 73 8.64 -9.29 -5.11
C ILE A 73 7.23 -9.76 -4.73
N ALA A 74 6.93 -11.05 -4.89
CA ALA A 74 5.61 -11.59 -4.53
C ALA A 74 5.33 -11.47 -3.03
N GLY A 75 6.35 -11.69 -2.18
CA GLY A 75 6.25 -11.46 -0.73
C GLY A 75 6.04 -9.99 -0.39
N SER A 76 6.85 -9.10 -0.98
CA SER A 76 6.77 -7.66 -0.77
C SER A 76 5.41 -7.08 -1.19
N LEU A 77 4.79 -7.59 -2.27
CA LEU A 77 3.44 -7.18 -2.69
C LEU A 77 2.35 -7.62 -1.69
N LYS A 78 2.50 -8.76 -1.02
CA LYS A 78 1.58 -9.18 0.05
C LYS A 78 1.71 -8.28 1.28
N GLU A 79 2.93 -7.85 1.62
CA GLU A 79 3.15 -6.87 2.68
C GLU A 79 2.51 -5.52 2.34
N LEU A 80 2.68 -5.03 1.10
CA LEU A 80 1.99 -3.83 0.62
C LEU A 80 0.48 -3.97 0.65
N ALA A 81 -0.07 -5.15 0.36
CA ALA A 81 -1.51 -5.37 0.46
C ALA A 81 -2.02 -5.24 1.90
N GLY A 82 -1.27 -5.75 2.89
CA GLY A 82 -1.57 -5.56 4.31
C GLY A 82 -1.48 -4.09 4.74
N ALA A 83 -0.48 -3.37 4.25
CA ALA A 83 -0.37 -1.93 4.47
C ALA A 83 -1.57 -1.18 3.85
N ALA A 84 -1.98 -1.54 2.63
CA ALA A 84 -3.12 -0.94 1.95
C ALA A 84 -4.45 -1.14 2.72
N GLU A 85 -4.66 -2.31 3.31
CA GLU A 85 -5.81 -2.59 4.18
C GLU A 85 -5.79 -1.69 5.43
N PHE A 86 -4.62 -1.56 6.08
CA PHE A 86 -4.46 -0.71 7.24
C PHE A 86 -4.69 0.78 6.93
N LEU A 87 -4.30 1.22 5.73
CA LEU A 87 -4.55 2.57 5.23
C LEU A 87 -6.00 2.78 4.75
N GLY A 88 -6.86 1.75 4.84
CA GLY A 88 -8.29 1.84 4.57
C GLY A 88 -8.69 1.66 3.11
N SER A 89 -7.83 1.08 2.26
CA SER A 89 -8.13 0.85 0.84
C SER A 89 -8.15 -0.63 0.50
N THR A 90 -9.33 -1.23 0.61
CA THR A 90 -9.59 -2.63 0.26
C THR A 90 -9.43 -2.90 -1.24
N THR A 91 -9.75 -1.92 -2.10
CA THR A 91 -9.55 -2.05 -3.56
C THR A 91 -8.08 -2.23 -3.92
N GLN A 92 -7.20 -1.45 -3.28
CA GLN A 92 -5.75 -1.53 -3.45
C GLN A 92 -5.20 -2.86 -2.92
N GLN A 93 -5.64 -3.28 -1.74
CA GLN A 93 -5.30 -4.59 -1.17
C GLN A 93 -5.63 -5.72 -2.16
N HIS A 94 -6.85 -5.76 -2.70
CA HIS A 94 -7.25 -6.80 -3.66
C HIS A 94 -6.38 -6.76 -4.91
N ALA A 95 -6.12 -5.58 -5.50
CA ALA A 95 -5.29 -5.45 -6.69
C ALA A 95 -3.85 -5.96 -6.45
N LEU A 96 -3.27 -5.65 -5.29
CA LEU A 96 -1.93 -6.09 -4.89
C LEU A 96 -1.87 -7.61 -4.64
N LEU A 97 -2.87 -8.19 -3.95
CA LEU A 97 -2.94 -9.64 -3.72
C LEU A 97 -3.08 -10.43 -5.02
N GLN A 98 -3.94 -9.97 -5.93
CA GLN A 98 -4.11 -10.58 -7.25
C GLN A 98 -2.81 -10.52 -8.06
N THR A 99 -2.07 -9.41 -7.97
CA THR A 99 -0.77 -9.25 -8.63
C THR A 99 0.28 -10.17 -8.01
N ALA A 100 0.33 -10.28 -6.68
CA ALA A 100 1.24 -11.17 -5.98
C ALA A 100 1.00 -12.64 -6.33
N GLN A 101 -0.28 -13.04 -6.41
CA GLN A 101 -0.66 -14.40 -6.82
C GLN A 101 -0.20 -14.67 -8.26
N PHE A 102 -0.44 -13.74 -9.19
CA PHE A 102 0.00 -13.88 -10.57
C PHE A 102 1.52 -14.04 -10.69
N ILE A 103 2.31 -13.24 -9.96
CA ILE A 103 3.77 -13.36 -9.96
C ILE A 103 4.21 -14.71 -9.40
N GLN A 104 3.55 -15.18 -8.34
CA GLN A 104 3.85 -16.48 -7.74
C GLN A 104 3.56 -17.64 -8.70
N GLU A 105 2.42 -17.62 -9.38
CA GLU A 105 2.06 -18.62 -10.40
C GLU A 105 3.04 -18.63 -11.59
N GLN A 106 3.48 -17.44 -12.03
CA GLN A 106 4.47 -17.32 -13.12
C GLN A 106 5.86 -17.83 -12.71
N LEU A 107 6.27 -17.58 -11.46
CA LEU A 107 7.50 -18.13 -10.90
C LEU A 107 7.47 -19.66 -10.82
N GLU A 108 6.35 -20.23 -10.36
CA GLU A 108 6.15 -21.69 -10.32
C GLU A 108 6.21 -22.33 -11.73
N GLN A 109 5.72 -21.61 -12.74
CA GLN A 109 5.75 -22.05 -14.14
C GLN A 109 7.08 -21.74 -14.86
N SER A 110 8.05 -21.11 -14.19
CA SER A 110 9.31 -20.65 -14.78
C SER A 110 9.14 -19.83 -16.08
N GLN A 111 8.03 -19.10 -16.20
CA GLN A 111 7.75 -18.30 -17.39
C GLN A 111 8.26 -16.86 -17.21
N PRO A 112 8.94 -16.30 -18.23
CA PRO A 112 9.38 -14.91 -18.18
C PRO A 112 8.18 -13.97 -18.31
N PHE A 113 8.21 -12.85 -17.58
CA PHE A 113 7.18 -11.83 -17.71
C PHE A 113 7.29 -11.08 -19.03
N ASN A 114 6.15 -10.82 -19.67
CA ASN A 114 6.07 -9.96 -20.84
C ASN A 114 6.08 -8.48 -20.41
N THR A 115 6.57 -7.58 -21.29
CA THR A 115 6.58 -6.13 -21.10
C THR A 115 5.20 -5.58 -20.70
N ASP A 116 4.13 -6.06 -21.32
CA ASP A 116 2.75 -5.69 -20.96
C ASP A 116 2.39 -6.04 -19.51
N GLN A 117 2.86 -7.20 -19.03
CA GLN A 117 2.58 -7.68 -17.67
C GLN A 117 3.36 -6.84 -16.66
N ILE A 118 4.62 -6.52 -16.96
CA ILE A 118 5.47 -5.62 -16.17
C ILE A 118 4.81 -4.23 -16.06
N HIS A 119 4.29 -3.67 -17.17
CA HIS A 119 3.56 -2.41 -17.14
C HIS A 119 2.30 -2.48 -16.27
N CYS A 120 1.55 -3.58 -16.32
CA CYS A 120 0.38 -3.76 -15.45
C CYS A 120 0.77 -3.80 -13.96
N ILE A 121 1.89 -4.44 -13.60
CA ILE A 121 2.41 -4.46 -12.24
C ILE A 121 2.80 -3.04 -11.80
N PHE A 122 3.47 -2.26 -12.66
CA PHE A 122 3.78 -0.85 -12.38
C PHE A 122 2.53 0.00 -12.16
N ASN A 123 1.47 -0.19 -12.93
CA ASN A 123 0.22 0.54 -12.75
C ASN A 123 -0.44 0.24 -11.39
N VAL A 124 -0.36 -1.00 -10.91
CA VAL A 124 -0.85 -1.37 -9.58
C VAL A 124 0.00 -0.70 -8.50
N LEU A 125 1.33 -0.72 -8.62
CA LEU A 125 2.25 -0.06 -7.70
C LEU A 125 2.06 1.46 -7.65
N ALA A 126 1.83 2.10 -8.81
CA ALA A 126 1.55 3.52 -8.88
C ALA A 126 0.27 3.90 -8.13
N GLY A 127 -0.72 3.01 -8.10
CA GLY A 127 -1.94 3.22 -7.33
C GLY A 127 -1.70 3.31 -5.82
N ILE A 128 -0.84 2.43 -5.27
CA ILE A 128 -0.54 2.42 -3.83
C ILE A 128 0.41 3.56 -3.47
N ASP A 129 1.39 3.88 -4.32
CA ASP A 129 2.30 5.02 -4.11
C ASP A 129 1.52 6.34 -4.05
N MET A 130 0.59 6.52 -4.99
CA MET A 130 -0.26 7.70 -5.00
C MET A 130 -1.21 7.74 -3.80
N LEU A 131 -1.68 6.60 -3.29
CA LEU A 131 -2.43 6.56 -2.03
C LEU A 131 -1.56 7.03 -0.85
N VAL A 132 -0.33 6.51 -0.75
CA VAL A 132 0.62 6.87 0.31
C VAL A 132 0.95 8.36 0.25
N ASP A 133 1.22 8.90 -0.95
CA ASP A 133 1.50 10.33 -1.14
C ASP A 133 0.28 11.21 -0.85
N ASN A 134 -0.93 10.80 -1.22
CA ASN A 134 -2.14 11.54 -0.87
C ASN A 134 -2.38 11.54 0.64
N LEU A 135 -2.16 10.43 1.33
CA LEU A 135 -2.28 10.37 2.79
C LEU A 135 -1.21 11.22 3.48
N LYS A 136 0.04 11.17 2.99
CA LYS A 136 1.15 11.99 3.52
C LYS A 136 0.91 13.49 3.31
N ASN A 137 0.42 13.88 2.14
CA ASN A 137 0.18 15.27 1.76
C ASN A 137 -1.22 15.79 2.14
N LYS A 138 -2.05 14.97 2.82
CA LYS A 138 -3.41 15.32 3.23
C LYS A 138 -4.32 15.72 2.06
N GLN A 139 -4.14 15.07 0.91
CA GLN A 139 -4.88 15.33 -0.33
C GLN A 139 -6.00 14.30 -0.53
N PRO A 140 -7.12 14.69 -1.17
CA PRO A 140 -8.19 13.76 -1.51
C PRO A 140 -7.72 12.76 -2.56
N VAL A 141 -7.95 11.46 -2.31
CA VAL A 141 -7.52 10.42 -3.24
C VAL A 141 -8.48 10.31 -4.42
N LEU A 142 -7.97 10.32 -5.66
CA LEU A 142 -8.77 10.16 -6.87
C LEU A 142 -9.13 8.68 -7.10
N GLN A 143 -10.42 8.36 -7.03
CA GLN A 143 -10.93 7.00 -7.27
C GLN A 143 -10.67 6.46 -8.68
N SER A 144 -10.52 7.34 -9.69
CA SER A 144 -10.23 6.93 -11.07
C SER A 144 -8.91 6.15 -11.19
N MET A 145 -7.90 6.48 -10.38
CA MET A 145 -6.60 5.80 -10.40
C MET A 145 -6.67 4.42 -9.76
N PHE A 146 -7.51 4.27 -8.73
CA PHE A 146 -7.80 2.95 -8.14
C PHE A 146 -8.49 2.02 -9.12
N ASN A 147 -9.37 2.55 -9.97
CA ASN A 147 -10.01 1.76 -11.01
C ASN A 147 -9.00 1.30 -12.08
N VAL A 148 -7.98 2.11 -12.39
CA VAL A 148 -6.90 1.72 -13.32
C VAL A 148 -6.06 0.60 -12.71
N ALA A 149 -5.61 0.74 -11.45
CA ALA A 149 -4.86 -0.29 -10.75
C ALA A 149 -5.65 -1.62 -10.68
N LEU A 150 -6.93 -1.56 -10.30
CA LEU A 150 -7.79 -2.74 -10.26
C LEU A 150 -7.97 -3.38 -11.64
N SER A 151 -8.20 -2.57 -12.67
CA SER A 151 -8.38 -3.06 -14.04
C SER A 151 -7.12 -3.73 -14.58
N SER A 152 -5.93 -3.16 -14.30
CA SER A 152 -4.65 -3.76 -14.68
C SER A 152 -4.40 -5.09 -13.96
N SER A 153 -4.73 -5.17 -12.67
CA SER A 153 -4.63 -6.42 -11.91
C SER A 153 -5.59 -7.51 -12.45
N GLN A 154 -6.83 -7.15 -12.77
CA GLN A 154 -7.78 -8.07 -13.40
C GLN A 154 -7.35 -8.52 -14.80
N GLN A 155 -6.68 -7.67 -15.57
CA GLN A 155 -6.10 -8.04 -16.87
C GLN A 155 -4.97 -9.06 -16.73
N LEU A 156 -4.15 -8.96 -15.68
CA LEU A 156 -3.12 -9.96 -15.38
C LEU A 156 -3.76 -11.33 -15.10
N GLN A 157 -4.82 -11.39 -14.29
CA GLN A 157 -5.53 -12.64 -14.02
C GLN A 157 -6.19 -13.24 -15.28
N LYS A 158 -6.81 -12.41 -16.13
CA LYS A 158 -7.44 -12.90 -17.37
C LYS A 158 -6.45 -13.43 -18.39
N LYS A 159 -5.20 -12.97 -18.37
CA LYS A 159 -4.13 -13.47 -19.24
C LYS A 159 -3.40 -14.70 -18.67
N ALA A 160 -3.67 -15.06 -17.41
CA ALA A 160 -3.12 -16.24 -16.74
C ALA A 160 -4.01 -17.50 -16.85
N ALA A 161 -5.28 -17.32 -17.26
CA ALA A 161 -6.25 -18.39 -17.52
C ALA A 161 -6.26 -18.78 -19.01
#